data_AF-A0A1G0B1P6-F1
#
_entry.id   AF-A0A1G0B1P6-F1
#
_cell.length_a   1.000
_cell.length_b   1.000
_cell.length_c   1.000
_cell.angle_alpha   90.00
_cell.angle_beta   90.00
_cell.angle_gamma   90.00
#
_symmetry.space_group_name_H-M   'P 1'
#
loop_
_entity.id
_entity.type
_entity.pdbx_description
1 polymer ?
#
loop_
_entity_poly.entity_id
_entity_poly.type
_entity_poly.pdbx_seq_one_letter_code
_entity_poly.pdbx_strand_id
1 'polypeptide(L)' 'MEALAPKARDAGVTYVGGNAFFTDGRGSNYARLCFSFCDHERLDRGVKTLAGLIKEELSGRPHPRLNGSQPV' A
#
# COMPACT_ATOMS: atom_id res chain seq x y z
N MET A 1 -6.37 -0.52 6.28
CA MET A 1 -5.54 0.18 5.29
C MET A 1 -4.84 1.40 5.88
N GLU A 2 -5.45 2.16 6.79
CA GLU A 2 -4.75 3.28 7.45
C GLU A 2 -3.50 2.83 8.23
N ALA A 3 -3.65 1.81 9.09
CA ALA A 3 -2.53 1.26 9.86
C ALA A 3 -1.41 0.66 8.99
N LEU A 4 -1.73 0.20 7.77
CA LEU A 4 -0.75 -0.39 6.83
C LEU A 4 0.03 0.69 6.05
N ALA A 5 -0.44 1.94 6.03
CA ALA A 5 0.11 2.99 5.18
C ALA A 5 1.59 3.30 5.43
N PRO A 6 2.09 3.36 6.68
CA PRO A 6 3.53 3.54 6.94
C PRO A 6 4.37 2.41 6.34
N LYS A 7 3.97 1.15 6.55
CA LYS A 7 4.67 -0.04 6.05
C LYS A 7 4.67 -0.09 4.52
N ALA A 8 3.55 0.26 3.89
CA ALA A 8 3.47 0.34 2.44
C ALA A 8 4.38 1.43 1.87
N ARG A 9 4.43 2.61 2.51
CA ARG A 9 5.31 3.72 2.10
C ARG A 9 6.77 3.31 2.16
N ASP A 10 7.18 2.64 3.24
CA ASP A 10 8.56 2.15 3.41
C ASP A 10 8.92 1.07 2.36
N ALA A 11 7.92 0.35 1.83
CA ALA A 11 8.07 -0.59 0.72
C ALA A 11 7.94 0.05 -0.68
N GLY A 12 7.89 1.39 -0.76
CA GLY A 12 7.82 2.14 -2.02
C GLY A 12 6.41 2.25 -2.62
N VAL A 13 5.35 1.97 -1.86
CA VAL A 13 3.96 2.10 -2.30
C VAL A 13 3.22 3.14 -1.47
N THR A 14 2.71 4.17 -2.12
CA THR A 14 1.91 5.24 -1.48
C THR A 14 0.46 5.16 -1.96
N TYR A 15 -0.49 5.30 -1.04
CA TYR A 15 -1.92 5.42 -1.32
C TYR A 15 -2.59 6.33 -0.27
N VAL A 16 -3.85 6.71 -0.51
CA VAL A 16 -4.64 7.47 0.46
C VAL A 16 -5.55 6.52 1.23
N GLY A 17 -5.54 6.59 2.57
CA GLY A 17 -6.44 5.82 3.42
C GLY A 17 -7.91 6.21 3.20
N GLY A 18 -8.80 5.23 3.32
CA GLY A 18 -10.23 5.42 3.04
C GLY A 18 -10.95 6.35 4.00
N ASN A 19 -10.50 6.45 5.27
CA ASN A 19 -11.14 7.28 6.30
C ASN A 19 -11.30 8.76 5.90
N ALA A 20 -10.43 9.28 5.03
CA ALA A 20 -10.55 10.64 4.51
C ALA A 20 -11.79 10.86 3.62
N PHE A 21 -12.48 9.80 3.20
CA PHE A 21 -13.60 9.82 2.26
C PHE A 21 -14.95 9.43 2.88
N PHE A 22 -14.99 9.10 4.18
CA PHE A 22 -16.21 8.73 4.88
C PHE A 22 -16.36 9.60 6.13
N THR A 23 -17.57 10.12 6.37
CA THR A 23 -17.87 10.98 7.53
C THR A 23 -18.43 10.22 8.73
N ASP A 24 -18.71 8.93 8.57
CA ASP A 24 -19.42 8.08 9.54
C ASP A 24 -18.53 7.03 10.20
N GLY A 25 -17.21 7.22 10.15
CA GLY A 25 -16.23 6.30 10.76
C GLY A 25 -15.99 5.00 9.99
N ARG A 26 -16.61 4.83 8.81
CA ARG A 26 -16.24 3.77 7.86
C ARG A 26 -14.94 4.12 7.13
N GLY A 27 -14.44 3.20 6.31
CA GLY A 27 -13.28 3.46 5.44
C GLY A 27 -11.94 2.95 5.97
N SER A 28 -11.88 2.39 7.18
CA SER A 28 -10.62 2.02 7.84
C SER A 28 -9.85 0.92 7.09
N ASN A 29 -10.57 0.05 6.39
CA ASN A 29 -10.07 -1.01 5.52
C ASN A 29 -10.11 -0.66 4.01
N TYR A 30 -10.38 0.59 3.65
CA TYR A 30 -10.40 1.04 2.26
C TYR A 30 -9.13 1.83 1.92
N ALA A 31 -8.73 1.83 0.65
CA ALA A 31 -7.63 2.64 0.13
C ALA A 31 -7.99 3.18 -1.26
N ARG A 32 -7.60 4.42 -1.54
CA ARG A 32 -7.72 5.03 -2.87
C ARG A 32 -6.37 4.98 -3.59
N LEU A 33 -6.36 4.34 -4.75
CA LEU A 33 -5.19 4.24 -5.61
C LEU A 33 -5.23 5.31 -6.70
N CYS A 34 -4.06 5.82 -7.07
CA CYS A 34 -3.87 6.72 -8.21
C CYS A 34 -2.82 6.07 -9.14
N PHE A 35 -3.17 5.90 -10.41
CA PHE A 35 -2.32 5.24 -11.41
C PHE A 35 -2.01 6.15 -12.60
N SER A 36 -2.51 7.39 -12.60
CA SER A 36 -2.40 8.33 -13.73
C SER A 36 -0.96 8.76 -14.06
N PHE A 37 -0.01 8.56 -13.13
CA PHE A 37 1.39 8.98 -13.26
C PHE A 37 2.38 7.82 -13.07
N CYS A 38 1.93 6.58 -13.27
CA CYS A 38 2.78 5.41 -13.17
C CYS A 38 2.91 4.73 -14.55
N ASP A 39 4.14 4.38 -14.93
CA ASP A 39 4.35 3.45 -16.03
C ASP A 39 3.91 2.03 -15.65
N HIS A 40 3.82 1.15 -16.66
CA HIS A 40 3.33 -0.21 -16.48
C HIS A 40 4.19 -1.02 -15.50
N GLU A 41 5.51 -0.87 -15.53
CA GLU A 41 6.39 -1.62 -14.64
C GLU A 41 6.23 -1.19 -13.18
N ARG A 42 6.11 0.12 -12.93
CA ARG A 42 5.89 0.69 -11.60
C ARG A 42 4.53 0.27 -11.05
N LEU A 43 3.51 0.20 -11.91
CA LEU A 43 2.20 -0.34 -11.53
C LEU A 43 2.29 -1.81 -11.15
N ASP A 44 2.91 -2.65 -11.97
CA ASP A 44 3.02 -4.09 -11.70
C ASP A 44 3.80 -4.37 -10.41
N ARG A 45 4.96 -3.71 -10.23
CA ARG A 45 5.73 -3.80 -8.98
C ARG A 45 4.94 -3.30 -7.77
N GLY A 46 4.30 -2.14 -7.89
CA GLY A 46 3.54 -1.53 -6.80
C GLY A 46 2.35 -2.38 -6.35
N VAL A 47 1.57 -2.92 -7.30
CA VAL A 47 0.43 -3.79 -7.02
C VAL A 47 0.90 -5.11 -6.38
N LYS A 48 1.98 -5.73 -6.88
CA LYS A 48 2.55 -6.96 -6.29
C LYS A 48 3.01 -6.74 -4.85
N THR A 49 3.76 -5.66 -4.59
CA THR A 49 4.21 -5.29 -3.24
C THR A 49 3.04 -5.06 -2.31
N LEU A 50 2.04 -4.25 -2.72
CA LEU A 50 0.88 -3.97 -1.90
C LEU A 50 0.06 -5.23 -1.57
N ALA A 51 -0.16 -6.09 -2.57
CA ALA A 51 -0.88 -7.34 -2.37
C ALA A 51 -0.15 -8.30 -1.41
N GLY A 52 1.19 -8.34 -1.47
CA GLY A 52 2.01 -9.09 -0.52
C GLY A 52 1.79 -8.61 0.92
N LEU A 53 1.94 -7.31 1.14
CA LEU A 53 1.76 -6.67 2.45
C LEU A 53 0.36 -6.89 3.04
N ILE A 54 -0.69 -6.85 2.20
CA ILE A 54 -2.07 -7.14 2.65
C ILE A 54 -2.20 -8.61 3.08
N LYS A 55 -1.66 -9.56 2.30
CA LYS A 55 -1.74 -10.98 2.64
C LYS A 55 -1.05 -11.30 3.95
N GLU A 56 0.10 -10.69 4.19
CA GLU A 56 0.81 -10.80 5.48
C GLU A 56 -0.04 -10.33 6.65
N GLU A 57 -0.57 -9.12 6.54
CA GLU A 57 -1.39 -8.49 7.58
C GLU A 57 -2.59 -9.39 7.93
N LEU A 58 -3.23 -9.97 6.90
CA LEU A 58 -4.33 -10.91 7.07
C LEU A 58 -3.89 -12.28 7.64
N SER A 59 -2.67 -12.72 7.36
CA SER A 59 -2.13 -14.01 7.82
C SER A 59 -1.44 -13.96 9.20
N GLY A 60 -1.22 -12.76 9.74
CA GLY A 60 -0.44 -12.55 10.95
C GLY A 60 1.07 -12.86 10.81
N ARG A 61 1.58 -13.09 9.58
CA ARG A 61 3.00 -13.36 9.31
C ARG A 61 3.67 -12.19 8.58
N PRO A 62 4.90 -11.78 8.94
CA PRO A 62 5.61 -10.68 8.26
C PRO A 62 6.18 -11.06 6.87
N HIS A 63 6.23 -10.11 5.90
CA HIS A 63 6.95 -10.27 4.61
C HIS A 63 8.45 -10.29 4.86
N PRO A 64 9.20 -11.00 4.01
CA PRO A 64 10.59 -10.66 3.77
C PRO A 64 10.69 -9.21 3.26
N ARG A 65 11.48 -8.36 3.94
CA ARG A 65 11.72 -6.98 3.51
C ARG A 65 12.35 -7.02 2.11
N LEU A 66 11.66 -6.48 1.10
CA LEU A 66 12.23 -6.26 -0.22
C LEU A 66 13.18 -5.06 -0.11
N ASN A 67 14.46 -5.34 0.16
CA ASN A 67 15.50 -4.32 0.24
C ASN A 67 15.78 -3.83 -1.20
N GLY A 68 15.14 -2.74 -1.59
CA GLY A 68 15.34 -2.08 -2.87
C GLY A 68 15.79 -0.64 -2.64
N SER A 69 17.09 -0.45 -2.51
CA SER A 69 17.76 0.83 -2.77
C SER A 69 17.33 1.39 -4.13
N GLN A 70 16.73 2.59 -4.17
CA GLN A 70 17.02 3.72 -5.10
C GLN A 70 16.02 4.90 -4.95
N PRO A 71 16.38 6.12 -5.41
CA PRO A 71 16.24 7.37 -4.66
C PRO A 71 14.98 8.19 -4.97
N VAL A 72 14.91 9.33 -4.27
CA VAL A 72 13.88 10.39 -4.27
C VAL A 72 13.33 10.78 -5.63
#